data_AF-A0A7C4GS76-F1
#
_entry.id   AF-A0A7C4GS76-F1
#
_cell.length_a   1.000
_cell.length_b   1.000
_cell.length_c   1.000
_cell.angle_alpha   90.00
_cell.angle_beta   90.00
_cell.angle_gamma   90.00
#
_symmetry.space_group_name_H-M   'P 1'
#
loop_
_entity.id
_entity.type
_entity.pdbx_description
1 polymer ?
#
loop_
_entity_poly.entity_id
_entity_poly.type
_entity_poly.pdbx_seq_one_letter_code
_entity_poly.pdbx_strand_id
1 'polypeptide(L)'
;MMRKVLCKQKSGYALSLLLILAGIVAWILVLWKTYPRLSANQNPITTFLSLLWEENIQVANLITFKLVYLMVFGDVTLVLGFILWLLSRQWFTVPGKTVWYECPFCKKKWKAVGDKALVHCPHCRQLVHPKIAEK
;
A
#
# COMPACT_ATOMS: atom_id res chain seq x y z
N MET A 1 0.51 -19.02 17.36
CA MET A 1 0.58 -19.00 15.91
C MET A 1 0.90 -17.56 15.58
N MET A 2 1.86 -17.24 14.72
CA MET A 2 2.15 -15.82 14.42
C MET A 2 0.92 -15.23 13.73
N ARG A 3 0.31 -14.20 14.33
CA ARG A 3 -0.88 -13.58 13.76
C ARG A 3 -0.41 -12.47 12.82
N LYS A 4 -0.70 -12.63 11.53
CA LYS A 4 -0.51 -11.57 10.55
C LYS A 4 -1.65 -10.57 10.71
N VAL A 5 -1.35 -9.34 11.09
CA VAL A 5 -2.32 -8.25 11.19
C VAL A 5 -2.01 -7.27 10.05
N LEU A 6 -3.04 -6.96 9.26
CA LEU A 6 -2.95 -5.95 8.22
C LEU A 6 -3.06 -4.58 8.91
N CYS A 7 -1.94 -3.86 9.06
CA CYS A 7 -1.98 -2.51 9.59
C CYS A 7 -1.81 -1.52 8.42
N LYS A 8 -2.74 -0.59 8.29
CA LYS A 8 -2.74 0.37 7.19
C LYS A 8 -2.01 1.63 7.65
N GLN A 9 -0.89 1.97 7.01
CA GLN A 9 -0.17 3.20 7.34
C GLN A 9 -0.97 4.39 6.80
N LYS A 10 -1.61 5.16 7.70
CA LYS A 10 -2.52 6.27 7.33
C LYS A 10 -1.85 7.31 6.43
N SER A 11 -0.57 7.64 6.68
CA SER A 11 0.17 8.64 5.88
C SER A 11 0.49 8.14 4.46
N GLY A 12 0.96 6.90 4.32
CA GLY A 12 1.27 6.30 3.03
C GLY A 12 0.02 6.14 2.15
N TYR A 13 -1.12 5.83 2.76
CA TYR A 13 -2.40 5.77 2.06
C TYR A 13 -2.88 7.16 1.58
N ALA A 14 -2.75 8.20 2.41
CA ALA A 14 -3.13 9.55 2.03
C ALA A 14 -2.26 10.09 0.89
N LEU A 15 -0.94 9.92 0.96
CA LEU A 15 -0.01 10.33 -0.11
C LEU A 15 -0.29 9.58 -1.42
N SER A 16 -0.52 8.28 -1.34
CA SER A 16 -0.88 7.45 -2.50
C SER A 16 -2.17 7.93 -3.18
N LEU A 17 -3.21 8.23 -2.39
CA LEU A 17 -4.46 8.78 -2.94
C LEU A 17 -4.25 10.12 -3.63
N LEU A 18 -3.45 11.02 -3.05
CA LEU A 18 -3.14 12.31 -3.66
C LEU A 18 -2.42 12.15 -5.01
N LEU A 19 -1.46 11.22 -5.09
CA LEU A 19 -0.74 10.93 -6.34
C LEU A 19 -1.66 10.35 -7.41
N ILE A 20 -2.54 9.42 -7.03
CA ILE A 20 -3.52 8.84 -7.95
C ILE A 20 -4.48 9.91 -8.45
N LEU A 21 -5.00 10.76 -7.57
CA LEU A 21 -5.89 11.86 -7.95
C LEU A 21 -5.20 12.83 -8.90
N ALA A 22 -3.94 13.21 -8.61
CA ALA A 22 -3.17 14.09 -9.48
C ALA A 22 -2.97 13.48 -10.89
N GLY A 23 -2.65 12.18 -10.96
CA GLY A 23 -2.50 11.48 -12.24
C GLY A 23 -3.81 11.37 -13.03
N ILE A 24 -4.93 11.08 -12.36
CA ILE A 24 -6.26 11.07 -12.98
C ILE A 24 -6.62 12.45 -13.55
N VAL A 25 -6.37 13.52 -12.78
CA VAL A 25 -6.63 14.89 -13.24
C VAL A 25 -5.78 15.21 -14.48
N ALA A 26 -4.51 14.86 -14.49
CA ALA A 26 -3.65 15.05 -15.67
C ALA A 26 -4.19 14.31 -16.90
N TRP A 27 -4.62 13.06 -16.74
CA TRP A 27 -5.24 12.28 -17.81
C TRP A 27 -6.54 12.90 -18.33
N ILE A 28 -7.42 13.36 -17.42
CA ILE A 28 -8.67 14.03 -17.79
C ILE A 28 -8.36 15.30 -18.61
N LEU A 29 -7.35 16.07 -18.24
CA LEU A 29 -6.96 17.27 -18.99
C LEU A 29 -6.46 16.94 -20.40
N VAL A 30 -5.62 15.90 -20.54
CA VAL A 30 -5.13 15.44 -21.84
C VAL A 30 -6.29 14.95 -22.72
N LEU A 31 -7.18 14.14 -22.16
CA LEU A 31 -8.35 13.65 -22.86
C LEU A 31 -9.29 14.78 -23.24
N TRP A 32 -9.60 15.70 -22.32
CA TRP A 32 -10.46 16.85 -22.59
C TRP A 32 -9.93 17.70 -23.75
N LYS A 33 -8.60 17.90 -23.81
CA LYS A 33 -7.97 18.70 -24.86
C LYS A 33 -8.00 18.00 -26.22
N THR A 34 -7.77 16.69 -26.24
CA THR A 34 -7.71 15.89 -27.48
C THR A 34 -9.09 15.43 -27.97
N TYR A 35 -10.07 15.31 -27.08
CA TYR A 35 -11.43 14.82 -27.35
C TYR A 35 -12.12 15.43 -28.58
N PRO A 36 -12.16 16.77 -28.79
CA PRO A 36 -12.87 17.34 -29.92
C PRO A 36 -12.25 16.97 -31.29
N ARG A 37 -10.95 16.65 -31.33
CA ARG A 37 -10.27 16.21 -32.55
C ARG A 37 -10.35 14.69 -32.74
N LEU A 38 -10.40 13.95 -31.63
CA LEU A 38 -10.59 12.50 -31.65
C LEU A 38 -11.99 12.12 -32.12
N SER A 39 -13.03 12.88 -31.74
CA SER A 39 -14.41 12.61 -32.14
C SER A 39 -14.68 12.85 -33.62
N ALA A 40 -13.84 13.66 -34.28
CA ALA A 40 -13.98 14.02 -35.69
C ALA A 40 -13.23 13.07 -36.64
N ASN A 41 -12.32 12.22 -36.15
CA ASN A 41 -11.44 11.39 -36.97
C ASN A 41 -11.83 9.91 -36.97
N GLN A 42 -11.71 9.26 -38.13
CA GLN A 42 -11.99 7.82 -38.28
C GLN A 42 -11.02 6.91 -37.51
N ASN A 43 -9.77 7.35 -37.27
CA ASN A 43 -8.74 6.58 -36.57
C ASN A 43 -8.33 7.29 -35.26
N PRO A 44 -9.00 7.00 -34.14
CA PRO A 44 -8.81 7.75 -32.90
C PRO A 44 -7.44 7.53 -32.26
N ILE A 45 -6.89 6.31 -32.33
CA ILE A 45 -5.62 5.97 -31.66
C ILE A 45 -4.43 6.68 -32.34
N THR A 46 -4.34 6.62 -33.67
CA THR A 46 -3.24 7.25 -34.42
C THR A 46 -3.31 8.78 -34.32
N THR A 47 -4.52 9.33 -34.35
CA THR A 47 -4.77 10.76 -34.15
C THR A 47 -4.39 11.20 -32.74
N PHE A 48 -4.69 10.38 -31.72
CA PHE A 48 -4.29 10.67 -30.35
C PHE A 48 -2.77 10.75 -30.20
N LEU A 49 -2.05 9.77 -30.74
CA LEU A 49 -0.59 9.74 -30.74
C LEU A 49 0.02 10.94 -31.46
N SER A 50 -0.49 11.34 -32.62
CA SER A 50 0.01 12.53 -33.31
C SER A 50 -0.23 13.80 -32.49
N LEU A 51 -1.44 13.96 -31.94
CA LEU A 51 -1.80 15.13 -31.12
C LEU A 51 -0.95 15.25 -29.86
N LEU A 52 -0.57 14.14 -29.23
CA LEU A 52 0.33 14.15 -28.08
C LEU A 52 1.70 14.78 -28.39
N TRP A 53 2.21 14.57 -29.61
CA TRP A 53 3.53 15.04 -30.04
C TRP A 53 3.52 16.45 -30.62
N GLU A 54 2.39 16.86 -31.20
CA GLU A 54 2.19 18.14 -31.89
C GLU A 54 1.62 19.24 -30.99
N GLU A 55 0.72 18.89 -30.07
CA GLU A 55 0.07 19.89 -29.23
C GLU A 55 0.95 20.31 -28.04
N ASN A 56 0.96 21.62 -27.80
CA ASN A 56 1.56 22.22 -26.62
C ASN A 56 0.44 22.73 -25.69
N ILE A 57 0.59 22.51 -24.40
CA ILE A 57 -0.20 23.15 -23.35
C ILE A 57 0.62 24.28 -22.74
N GLN A 58 0.01 25.46 -22.66
CA GLN A 58 0.46 26.50 -21.75
C GLN A 58 -0.14 26.23 -20.37
N VAL A 59 0.70 25.82 -19.43
CA VAL A 59 0.29 25.56 -18.03
C VAL A 59 0.30 26.86 -17.22
N ALA A 60 1.16 27.80 -17.62
CA ALA A 60 1.23 29.16 -17.10
C ALA A 60 1.68 30.10 -18.23
N ASN A 61 1.46 31.41 -18.11
CA ASN A 61 1.87 32.43 -19.09
C ASN A 61 3.38 32.39 -19.46
N LEU A 62 4.21 31.63 -18.74
CA LEU A 62 5.63 31.46 -19.03
C LEU A 62 6.05 30.07 -19.54
N ILE A 63 5.24 29.02 -19.38
CA ILE A 63 5.73 27.64 -19.59
C ILE A 63 4.83 26.88 -20.55
N THR A 64 5.36 26.66 -21.75
CA THR A 64 4.82 25.76 -22.78
C THR A 64 5.41 24.37 -22.60
N PHE A 65 4.55 23.39 -22.33
CA PHE A 65 4.93 21.98 -22.30
C PHE A 65 4.25 21.24 -23.45
N LYS A 66 4.96 20.31 -24.09
CA LYS A 66 4.32 19.32 -24.97
C LYS A 66 3.30 18.50 -24.18
N LEU A 67 2.16 18.22 -24.80
CA LEU A 67 1.10 17.40 -24.23
C LEU A 67 1.60 16.02 -23.79
N VAL A 68 2.59 15.47 -24.52
CA VAL A 68 3.30 14.24 -24.17
C VAL A 68 3.87 14.25 -22.74
N TYR A 69 4.38 15.38 -22.26
CA TYR A 69 4.98 15.46 -20.92
C TYR A 69 3.92 15.37 -19.82
N LEU A 70 2.73 15.94 -20.06
CA LEU A 70 1.62 15.84 -19.12
C LEU A 70 1.10 14.40 -19.03
N MET A 71 1.07 13.69 -20.16
CA MET A 71 0.71 12.27 -20.20
C MET A 71 1.74 11.41 -19.44
N VAL A 72 3.03 11.58 -19.72
CA VAL A 72 4.11 10.86 -19.03
C VAL A 72 4.09 11.16 -17.52
N PHE A 73 3.85 12.41 -17.13
CA PHE A 73 3.71 12.78 -15.72
C PHE A 73 2.49 12.09 -15.07
N GLY A 74 1.35 12.06 -15.77
CA GLY A 74 0.15 11.35 -15.33
C GLY A 74 0.41 9.86 -15.12
N ASP A 75 1.08 9.21 -16.06
CA ASP A 75 1.42 7.79 -15.98
C ASP A 75 2.38 7.50 -14.82
N VAL A 76 3.45 8.28 -14.69
CA VAL A 76 4.43 8.12 -13.60
C VAL A 76 3.78 8.31 -12.23
N THR A 77 2.92 9.33 -12.07
CA THR A 77 2.22 9.58 -10.82
C THR A 77 1.20 8.50 -10.48
N LEU A 78 0.48 7.96 -11.48
CA LEU A 78 -0.42 6.82 -11.29
C LEU A 78 0.32 5.55 -10.86
N VAL A 79 1.39 5.20 -11.57
CA VAL A 79 2.20 4.01 -11.26
C VAL A 79 2.80 4.12 -9.87
N LEU A 80 3.40 5.26 -9.54
CA LEU A 80 3.98 5.50 -8.22
C LEU A 80 2.90 5.48 -7.12
N GLY A 81 1.76 6.12 -7.37
CA GLY A 81 0.61 6.12 -6.48
C GLY A 81 0.10 4.71 -6.19
N PHE A 82 0.01 3.86 -7.21
CA PHE A 82 -0.39 2.46 -7.07
C PHE A 82 0.63 1.62 -6.31
N ILE A 83 1.93 1.78 -6.59
CA ILE A 83 3.00 1.11 -5.84
C ILE A 83 2.95 1.49 -4.36
N LEU A 84 2.84 2.79 -4.06
CA LEU A 84 2.73 3.28 -2.69
C LEU A 84 1.45 2.79 -2.01
N TRP A 85 0.35 2.65 -2.76
CA TRP A 85 -0.89 2.08 -2.26
C TRP A 85 -0.70 0.63 -1.82
N LEU A 86 -0.02 -0.17 -2.63
CA LEU A 86 0.30 -1.56 -2.30
C LEU A 86 1.22 -1.65 -1.09
N LEU A 87 2.29 -0.84 -1.05
CA LEU A 87 3.24 -0.81 0.05
C LEU A 87 2.63 -0.27 1.36
N SER A 88 1.60 0.58 1.29
CA SER A 88 0.88 1.08 2.48
C SER A 88 0.17 -0.04 3.25
N ARG A 89 -0.01 -1.22 2.63
CA ARG A 89 -0.56 -2.42 3.26
C ARG A 89 0.58 -3.25 3.84
N GLN A 90 1.13 -2.78 4.96
CA GLN A 90 2.15 -3.53 5.66
C GLN A 90 1.52 -4.66 6.50
N TRP A 91 2.02 -5.87 6.29
CA TRP A 91 1.68 -7.04 7.09
C TRP A 91 2.59 -7.10 8.30
N PHE A 92 2.06 -6.80 9.48
CA PHE A 92 2.81 -6.96 10.72
C PHE A 92 2.55 -8.35 11.30
N THR A 93 3.62 -9.09 11.56
CA THR A 93 3.56 -10.32 12.35
C THR A 93 3.56 -9.94 13.83
N VAL A 94 2.38 -9.91 14.42
CA VAL A 94 2.22 -9.62 15.85
C VAL A 94 2.34 -10.94 16.63
N PRO A 95 3.07 -10.98 17.76
CA PRO A 95 3.07 -12.15 18.63
C PRO A 95 1.63 -12.51 19.02
N GLY A 96 1.29 -13.80 18.94
CA GLY A 96 -0.04 -14.32 19.27
C GLY A 96 -0.46 -13.97 20.71
N LYS A 97 -1.74 -14.21 21.03
CA LYS A 97 -2.30 -13.91 22.36
C LYS A 97 -1.37 -14.45 23.46
N THR A 98 -1.04 -13.58 24.43
CA THR A 98 -0.30 -13.98 25.62
C THR A 98 -1.26 -14.72 26.54
N VAL A 99 -0.86 -15.92 26.95
CA VAL A 99 -1.62 -16.77 27.88
C VAL A 99 -0.79 -16.97 29.14
N TRP A 100 -1.47 -17.21 30.25
CA TRP A 100 -0.83 -17.60 31.50
C TRP A 100 -0.59 -19.10 31.50
N TYR A 101 0.65 -19.46 31.77
CA TYR A 101 1.07 -20.83 31.92
C TYR A 101 1.38 -21.11 33.38
N GLU A 102 1.00 -22.28 33.86
CA GLU A 102 1.35 -22.79 35.18
C GLU A 102 2.26 -24.01 35.07
N CYS A 103 3.33 -24.03 35.87
CA CYS A 103 4.29 -25.13 35.87
C CYS A 103 3.73 -26.28 36.71
N PRO A 104 3.67 -27.52 36.18
CA PRO A 104 3.20 -28.66 36.97
C PRO A 104 4.12 -29.00 38.16
N PHE A 105 5.40 -28.63 38.09
CA PHE A 105 6.38 -28.93 39.13
C PHE A 105 6.44 -27.83 40.21
N CYS A 106 6.68 -26.58 39.81
CA CYS A 106 6.89 -25.49 40.76
C CYS A 106 5.62 -24.66 41.05
N LYS A 107 4.50 -24.93 40.38
CA LYS A 107 3.21 -24.22 40.48
C LYS A 107 3.28 -22.70 40.28
N LYS A 108 4.41 -22.17 39.83
CA LYS A 108 4.55 -20.74 39.49
C LYS A 108 3.92 -20.47 38.14
N LYS A 109 3.27 -19.31 38.03
CA LYS A 109 2.61 -18.84 36.82
C LYS A 109 3.51 -17.84 36.07
N TRP A 110 3.56 -17.92 34.75
CA TRP A 110 4.24 -16.93 33.91
C TRP A 110 3.44 -16.66 32.63
N LYS A 111 3.70 -15.51 31.98
CA LYS A 111 3.09 -15.18 30.68
C LYS A 111 4.01 -15.61 29.55
N ALA A 112 3.46 -16.29 28.54
CA ALA A 112 4.15 -16.51 27.28
C ALA A 112 3.16 -16.55 26.10
N VAL A 113 3.68 -16.59 24.88
CA VAL A 113 2.88 -16.70 23.65
C VAL A 113 2.28 -18.11 23.57
N GLY A 114 0.96 -18.19 23.35
CA GLY A 114 0.13 -19.40 23.50
C GLY A 114 0.35 -20.57 22.53
N ASP A 115 1.54 -20.73 21.97
CA ASP A 115 1.80 -21.65 20.85
C ASP A 115 2.93 -22.64 21.09
N LYS A 116 3.49 -22.68 22.30
CA LYS A 116 4.63 -23.53 22.61
C LYS A 116 4.15 -24.76 23.36
N ALA A 117 4.17 -25.91 22.70
CA ALA A 117 3.80 -27.20 23.27
C ALA A 117 4.75 -27.62 24.41
N LEU A 118 6.07 -27.41 24.23
CA LEU A 118 7.08 -27.56 25.29
C LEU A 118 7.80 -26.23 25.50
N VAL A 119 8.00 -25.86 26.76
CA VAL A 119 8.72 -24.63 27.14
C VAL A 119 9.57 -24.90 28.36
N HIS A 120 10.76 -24.31 28.42
CA HIS A 120 11.52 -24.27 29.67
C HIS A 120 10.82 -23.32 30.64
N CYS A 121 10.52 -23.81 31.83
CA CYS A 121 10.00 -22.96 32.90
C CYS A 121 11.09 -21.96 33.32
N PRO A 122 10.82 -20.64 33.35
CA PRO A 122 11.81 -19.64 33.73
C PRO A 122 12.27 -19.77 35.19
N HIS A 123 11.48 -20.44 36.04
CA HIS A 123 11.75 -20.57 37.46
C HIS A 123 12.55 -21.83 37.81
N CYS A 124 12.14 -23.00 37.31
CA CYS A 124 12.81 -24.27 37.61
C CYS A 124 13.73 -24.77 36.48
N ARG A 125 13.76 -24.07 35.33
CA ARG A 125 14.53 -24.43 34.12
C ARG A 125 14.23 -25.82 33.53
N GLN A 126 13.29 -26.55 34.08
CA GLN A 126 12.84 -27.83 33.53
C GLN A 126 12.02 -27.61 32.26
N LEU A 127 12.15 -28.54 31.30
CA LEU A 127 11.34 -28.60 30.10
C LEU A 127 9.98 -29.19 30.48
N VAL A 128 8.91 -28.41 30.30
CA VAL A 128 7.57 -28.81 30.75
C VAL A 128 6.54 -28.64 29.64
N HIS A 129 5.47 -29.43 29.72
CA HIS A 129 4.19 -29.13 29.08
C HIS A 129 3.37 -28.26 30.03
N PRO A 130 3.38 -26.93 29.87
CA PRO A 130 2.70 -26.06 30.82
C PRO A 130 1.19 -26.19 30.69
N LYS A 131 0.48 -26.13 31.82
CA LYS A 131 -0.99 -26.04 31.80
C LYS A 131 -1.40 -24.60 31.54
N ILE A 132 -2.38 -24.39 30.67
CA ILE A 132 -2.97 -23.07 30.46
C ILE A 132 -3.81 -22.77 31.70
N ALA A 133 -3.46 -21.72 32.42
CA ALA A 133 -4.25 -21.23 33.53
C ALA A 133 -5.21 -20.16 33.00
N GLU A 134 -6.51 -20.44 33.04
CA GLU A 134 -7.51 -19.37 32.93
C GLU A 134 -7.45 -18.49 34.19
N LYS A 135 -7.73 -17.21 33.98
CA LYS A 135 -7.38 -16.12 34.89
C LYS A 135 -8.04 -16.25 36.25
#